data_AF-A0A2M8AWC2-F1
#
_entry.id   AF-A0A2M8AWC2-F1
#
_cell.length_a   1.000
_cell.length_b   1.000
_cell.length_c   1.000
_cell.angle_alpha   90.00
_cell.angle_beta   90.00
_cell.angle_gamma   90.00
#
_symmetry.space_group_name_H-M   'P 1'
#
loop_
_entity.id
_entity.type
_entity.pdbx_description
1 polymer ?
#
loop_
_entity_poly.entity_id
_entity_poly.type
_entity_poly.pdbx_seq_one_letter_code
_entity_poly.pdbx_strand_id
1 'polypeptide(L)'
;GNTPDPDILREAARKHRAVVTFNARDYLPLAHQYAAEGRVHYGIVVSNEIPQGELKRRVTKLLESVSAEELMNMVRFLQEFK
;
A
#
# COMPACT_ATOMS: atom_id res chain seq x y z
N GLY A 1 1.85 14.63 16.93
CA GLY A 1 2.67 14.68 15.71
C GLY A 1 2.22 13.58 14.78
N ASN A 2 2.23 13.80 13.46
CA ASN A 2 1.94 12.73 12.50
C ASN A 2 2.98 11.62 12.63
N THR A 3 2.55 10.36 12.59
CA THR A 3 3.46 9.21 12.51
C THR A 3 4.20 9.24 11.16
N PRO A 4 5.54 9.13 11.13
CA PRO A 4 6.30 9.07 9.88
C PRO A 4 5.93 7.87 9.00
N ASP A 5 5.98 8.04 7.68
CA ASP A 5 5.66 6.98 6.71
C ASP A 5 6.45 5.67 6.91
N PRO A 6 7.77 5.69 7.21
CA PRO A 6 8.51 4.46 7.51
C PRO A 6 7.96 3.71 8.73
N ASP A 7 7.47 4.44 9.73
CA ASP A 7 6.92 3.87 10.96
C ASP A 7 5.53 3.28 10.72
N ILE A 8 4.71 3.94 9.88
CA ILE A 8 3.41 3.41 9.42
C ILE A 8 3.62 2.09 8.67
N LEU A 9 4.54 2.05 7.70
CA LEU A 9 4.82 0.86 6.92
C LEU A 9 5.37 -0.28 7.80
N ARG A 10 6.26 0.05 8.76
CA ARG A 10 6.80 -0.94 9.71
C ARG A 10 5.71 -1.53 10.60
N GLU A 11 4.83 -0.70 11.15
CA GLU A 11 3.72 -1.16 11.97
C GLU A 11 2.69 -1.96 11.17
N ALA A 12 2.43 -1.58 9.93
CA ALA A 12 1.58 -2.33 9.01
C ALA A 12 2.18 -3.71 8.72
N ALA A 13 3.48 -3.76 8.40
CA ALA A 13 4.19 -5.01 8.16
C ALA A 13 4.17 -5.94 9.38
N ARG A 14 4.41 -5.39 10.58
CA ARG A 14 4.34 -6.13 11.86
C ARG A 14 2.95 -6.73 12.13
N LYS A 15 1.89 -6.10 11.61
CA LYS A 15 0.50 -6.55 11.77
C LYS A 15 -0.04 -7.32 10.57
N HIS A 16 0.80 -7.64 9.59
CA HIS A 16 0.40 -8.28 8.34
C HIS A 16 -0.71 -7.52 7.59
N ARG A 17 -0.56 -6.18 7.51
CA ARG A 17 -1.52 -5.29 6.85
C ARG A 17 -0.87 -4.55 5.67
N ALA A 18 -1.66 -4.31 4.64
CA ALA A 18 -1.32 -3.38 3.58
C ALA A 18 -1.50 -1.92 4.04
N VAL A 19 -0.77 -1.01 3.40
CA VAL A 19 -0.98 0.45 3.54
C VAL A 19 -1.67 0.98 2.29
N VAL A 20 -2.76 1.74 2.46
CA VAL A 20 -3.35 2.55 1.38
C VAL A 20 -2.93 3.99 1.60
N THR A 21 -2.33 4.63 0.58
CA THR A 21 -1.74 5.97 0.70
C THR A 21 -1.95 6.82 -0.55
N PHE A 22 -2.01 8.14 -0.37
CA PHE A 22 -1.90 9.12 -1.45
C PHE A 22 -0.46 9.61 -1.67
N ASN A 23 0.46 9.28 -0.76
CA ASN A 23 1.85 9.72 -0.79
C ASN A 23 2.75 8.76 -1.61
N ALA A 24 2.57 8.72 -2.92
CA ALA A 24 3.40 7.90 -3.81
C ALA A 24 4.90 8.25 -3.69
N ARG A 25 5.19 9.55 -3.49
CA ARG A 25 6.54 10.10 -3.48
C ARG A 25 7.43 9.44 -2.42
N ASP A 26 6.90 9.21 -1.22
CA ASP A 26 7.67 8.63 -0.13
C ASP A 26 7.55 7.11 -0.09
N TYR A 27 6.36 6.55 -0.39
CA TYR A 27 6.16 5.10 -0.29
C TYR A 27 6.86 4.28 -1.39
N LEU A 28 7.08 4.84 -2.59
CA LEU A 28 7.80 4.14 -3.66
C LEU A 28 9.29 3.90 -3.30
N PRO A 29 10.06 4.93 -2.88
CA PRO A 29 11.41 4.73 -2.33
C PRO A 29 11.44 3.77 -1.14
N LEU A 30 10.46 3.85 -0.23
CA LEU A 30 10.37 2.94 0.91
C LEU A 30 10.19 1.48 0.47
N ALA A 31 9.36 1.20 -0.55
CA ALA A 31 9.20 -0.14 -1.10
C ALA A 31 10.53 -0.68 -1.66
N HIS A 32 11.25 0.15 -2.41
CA HIS A 32 12.59 -0.19 -2.91
C HIS A 32 13.59 -0.45 -1.78
N GLN A 33 13.56 0.36 -0.72
CA GLN A 33 14.40 0.17 0.46
C GLN A 33 14.09 -1.17 1.15
N TYR A 34 12.82 -1.52 1.33
CA TYR A 34 12.43 -2.82 1.89
C TYR A 34 12.99 -3.97 1.05
N ALA A 35 12.85 -3.89 -0.28
CA ALA A 35 13.41 -4.89 -1.19
C ALA A 35 14.94 -4.99 -1.09
N ALA A 36 15.65 -3.86 -1.05
CA ALA A 36 17.11 -3.82 -0.93
C ALA A 36 17.62 -4.36 0.41
N GLU A 37 16.85 -4.16 1.50
CA GLU A 37 17.16 -4.66 2.85
C GLU A 37 16.68 -6.10 3.08
N GLY A 38 16.05 -6.75 2.11
CA GLY A 38 15.45 -8.08 2.28
C GLY A 38 14.28 -8.11 3.27
N ARG A 39 13.63 -6.98 3.50
CA ARG A 39 12.49 -6.82 4.41
C ARG A 39 11.18 -7.05 3.67
N VAL A 40 10.20 -7.55 4.42
CA VAL A 40 8.85 -7.83 3.90
C VAL A 40 7.86 -6.73 4.28
N HIS A 41 7.02 -6.31 3.33
CA HIS A 41 5.79 -5.57 3.58
C HIS A 41 4.59 -6.30 2.97
N TYR A 42 3.39 -6.09 3.52
CA TYR A 42 2.18 -6.82 3.14
C TYR A 42 1.29 -6.03 2.16
N GLY A 43 1.95 -5.29 1.26
CA GLY A 43 1.28 -4.46 0.26
C GLY A 43 1.36 -2.96 0.52
N ILE A 44 1.66 -2.22 -0.55
CA ILE A 44 1.51 -0.77 -0.61
C ILE A 44 0.55 -0.47 -1.75
N VAL A 45 -0.56 0.19 -1.45
CA VAL A 45 -1.61 0.54 -2.41
C VAL A 45 -1.62 2.05 -2.55
N VAL A 46 -1.20 2.53 -3.72
CA VAL A 46 -1.11 3.95 -4.04
C VAL A 46 -2.39 4.38 -4.75
N SER A 47 -2.97 5.50 -4.33
CA SER A 47 -4.11 6.14 -5.00
C SER A 47 -3.81 7.61 -5.29
N ASN A 48 -4.45 8.17 -6.30
CA ASN A 48 -4.61 9.63 -6.38
C ASN A 48 -5.67 10.07 -5.35
N GLU A 49 -5.69 11.36 -5.02
CA GLU A 49 -6.81 11.94 -4.29
C GLU A 49 -8.08 11.85 -5.15
N ILE A 50 -9.04 11.08 -4.67
CA ILE A 50 -10.32 10.79 -5.33
C ILE A 50 -11.44 10.81 -4.29
N PRO A 51 -12.71 11.01 -4.69
CA PRO A 51 -13.84 10.97 -3.77
C PRO A 51 -13.88 9.68 -2.95
N GLN A 52 -14.26 9.75 -1.67
CA GLN A 52 -14.24 8.59 -0.75
C GLN A 52 -15.06 7.39 -1.26
N GLY A 53 -16.20 7.64 -1.92
CA GLY A 53 -17.02 6.57 -2.51
C GLY A 53 -16.30 5.82 -3.62
N GLU A 54 -15.54 6.55 -4.44
CA GLU A 54 -14.70 5.97 -5.49
C GLU A 54 -13.53 5.21 -4.87
N LEU A 55 -12.85 5.78 -3.88
CA LEU A 55 -11.77 5.13 -3.14
C LEU A 55 -12.22 3.78 -2.58
N LYS A 56 -13.35 3.76 -1.85
CA LYS A 56 -13.92 2.55 -1.28
C LYS A 56 -14.21 1.52 -2.37
N ARG A 57 -14.86 1.91 -3.46
CA ARG A 57 -15.20 1.01 -4.58
C ARG A 57 -13.95 0.34 -5.17
N ARG A 58 -12.90 1.11 -5.42
CA ARG A 58 -11.68 0.56 -6.02
C ARG A 58 -10.88 -0.30 -5.04
N VAL A 59 -10.87 0.04 -3.75
CA VAL A 59 -10.30 -0.82 -2.70
C VAL A 59 -11.05 -2.15 -2.63
N THR A 60 -12.39 -2.14 -2.68
CA THR A 60 -13.18 -3.38 -2.73
C THR A 60 -12.81 -4.24 -3.94
N LYS A 61 -12.74 -3.64 -5.15
CA LYS A 61 -12.31 -4.37 -6.36
C LYS A 61 -10.90 -4.98 -6.23
N LEU A 62 -9.96 -4.27 -5.61
CA LEU A 62 -8.62 -4.80 -5.33
C LEU A 62 -8.70 -6.03 -4.41
N LEU A 63 -9.46 -5.94 -3.31
CA LEU A 63 -9.62 -7.03 -2.35
C LEU A 63 -10.31 -8.26 -2.96
N GLU A 64 -11.16 -8.06 -3.97
CA GLU A 64 -11.83 -9.14 -4.70
C GLU A 64 -10.95 -9.80 -5.77
N SER A 65 -9.84 -9.17 -6.17
CA SER A 65 -9.04 -9.59 -7.34
C SER A 65 -7.59 -9.97 -7.02
N VAL A 66 -7.13 -9.74 -5.79
CA VAL A 66 -5.76 -10.01 -5.37
C VAL A 66 -5.76 -10.68 -4.00
N SER A 67 -5.08 -11.82 -3.88
CA SER A 67 -4.85 -12.50 -2.61
C SER A 67 -3.84 -11.76 -1.72
N ALA A 68 -3.80 -12.10 -0.44
CA ALA A 68 -2.84 -11.49 0.48
C ALA A 68 -1.39 -11.83 0.09
N GLU A 69 -1.17 -13.04 -0.40
CA GLU A 69 0.12 -13.56 -0.87
C GLU A 69 0.61 -12.80 -2.10
N GLU A 70 -0.29 -12.55 -3.07
CA GLU A 70 0.03 -11.75 -4.26
C GLU A 70 0.32 -10.28 -3.95
N LEU A 71 -0.18 -9.76 -2.83
CA LEU A 71 0.06 -8.38 -2.42
C LEU A 71 1.37 -8.21 -1.63
N MET A 72 1.97 -9.30 -1.14
CA MET A 72 3.22 -9.27 -0.39
C MET A 72 4.36 -8.73 -1.24
N ASN A 73 5.10 -7.75 -0.71
CA ASN A 73 6.18 -7.01 -1.39
C ASN A 73 5.77 -6.32 -2.70
N MET A 74 4.47 -6.17 -2.94
CA MET A 74 3.96 -5.50 -4.13
C MET A 74 3.53 -4.06 -3.83
N VAL A 75 3.78 -3.19 -4.81
CA VAL A 75 3.12 -1.90 -4.92
C VAL A 75 2.04 -2.02 -5.98
N ARG A 76 0.80 -1.64 -5.66
CA ARG A 76 -0.34 -1.62 -6.60
C ARG A 76 -0.90 -0.21 -6.72
N PHE A 77 -1.31 0.14 -7.93
CA PHE A 77 -1.94 1.42 -8.21
C PHE A 77 -3.45 1.25 -8.27
N LEU A 78 -4.18 1.97 -7.43
CA LEU A 78 -5.63 1.83 -7.33
C LEU A 78 -6.36 2.27 -8.62
N GLN A 79 -5.68 2.98 -9.52
CA GLN A 79 -6.12 3.36 -10.86
C GLN A 79 -6.32 2.15 -11.78
N GLU A 80 -5.71 0.99 -11.48
CA GLU A 80 -5.92 -0.28 -12.18
C GLU A 80 -7.34 -0.84 -11.98
N PHE A 81 -8.03 -0.44 -10.90
CA PHE A 81 -9.29 -1.02 -10.45
C PHE A 81 -10.50 -0.08 -10.63
N LYS A 82 -10.53 0.73 -11.69
CA LYS A 82 -11.62 1.67 -11.98
C LYS A 82 -12.98 0.98 -12.12
#